data_AF-A0A078FBZ2-F1
#
_entry.id   AF-A0A078FBZ2-F1
#
_cell.length_a   1.000
_cell.length_b   1.000
_cell.length_c   1.000
_cell.angle_alpha   90.00
_cell.angle_beta   90.00
_cell.angle_gamma   90.00
#
_symmetry.space_group_name_H-M   'P 1'
#
loop_
_entity.id
_entity.type
_entity.pdbx_description
1 polymer ?
#
loop_
_entity_poly.entity_id
_entity_poly.type
_entity_poly.pdbx_seq_one_letter_code
_entity_poly.pdbx_strand_id
1 'polypeptide(L)' 'MSTPPKSDAPLITPNDLAKADGFIFCFGMMAAQFKVFLDKTGGLWRTLQLAGKPARIFYSTGSQGGGQETTA' A
#
# COMPACT_ATOMS: atom_id res chain seq x y z
N MET A 1 -17.30 -12.21 16.42
CA MET A 1 -16.34 -11.09 16.29
C MET A 1 -17.01 -9.99 15.49
N SER A 2 -17.31 -8.85 16.11
CA SER A 2 -17.95 -7.71 15.43
C SER A 2 -16.88 -6.90 14.69
N THR A 3 -17.14 -6.52 13.44
CA THR A 3 -16.20 -5.71 12.64
C THR A 3 -16.00 -4.35 13.32
N PRO A 4 -14.75 -3.89 13.52
CA PRO A 4 -14.50 -2.54 14.01
C PRO A 4 -15.20 -1.50 13.14
N PRO A 5 -15.76 -0.43 13.72
CA PRO A 5 -16.35 0.66 12.95
C PRO A 5 -15.33 1.23 11.97
N LYS A 6 -15.81 1.61 10.78
CA LYS A 6 -14.98 2.16 9.71
C LYS A 6 -14.28 3.41 10.25
N SER A 7 -12.95 3.40 10.29
CA SER A 7 -12.16 4.55 10.74
C SER A 7 -12.44 5.77 9.86
N ASP A 8 -12.50 6.97 10.44
CA ASP A 8 -12.65 8.27 9.77
C ASP A 8 -11.43 8.67 8.89
N ALA A 9 -10.63 7.70 8.48
CA ALA A 9 -9.47 7.94 7.64
C ALA A 9 -9.90 8.45 6.26
N PRO A 10 -9.22 9.48 5.70
CA PRO A 10 -9.51 9.96 4.36
C PRO A 10 -9.26 8.86 3.33
N LEU A 11 -10.19 8.72 2.38
CA LEU A 11 -10.07 7.76 1.30
C LEU A 11 -9.06 8.27 0.27
N ILE A 12 -7.98 7.52 0.07
CA ILE A 12 -6.95 7.84 -0.93
C ILE A 12 -7.33 7.28 -2.31
N THR A 13 -7.14 8.09 -3.36
CA THR A 13 -7.25 7.63 -4.75
C THR A 13 -5.86 7.46 -5.37
N PRO A 14 -5.71 6.67 -6.45
CA PRO A 14 -4.42 6.51 -7.13
C PRO A 14 -3.77 7.85 -7.49
N ASN A 15 -4.55 8.84 -7.95
CA ASN A 15 -4.03 10.15 -8.36
C ASN A 15 -3.41 10.95 -7.21
N ASP A 16 -3.81 10.70 -5.97
CA ASP A 16 -3.22 11.38 -4.82
C ASP A 16 -1.79 10.91 -4.54
N LEU A 17 -1.37 9.75 -5.08
CA LEU A 17 0.01 9.31 -5.00
C LEU A 17 0.97 10.28 -5.71
N ALA A 18 0.55 10.93 -6.79
CA ALA A 18 1.39 11.89 -7.50
C ALA A 18 1.75 13.11 -6.64
N LYS A 19 0.86 13.49 -5.71
CA LYS A 19 1.02 14.66 -4.83
C LYS A 19 1.88 14.36 -3.60
N ALA A 20 2.05 13.10 -3.22
CA ALA A 20 2.77 12.73 -2.01
C ALA A 20 4.28 12.77 -2.21
N ASP A 21 5.04 13.24 -1.21
CA ASP A 21 6.52 13.28 -1.27
C ASP A 21 7.18 11.92 -1.04
N GLY A 22 6.44 10.97 -0.47
CA GLY A 22 6.90 9.61 -0.22
C GLY A 22 5.79 8.71 0.29
N PHE A 23 6.07 7.41 0.31
CA PHE A 23 5.06 6.38 0.63
C PHE A 23 5.55 5.44 1.73
N ILE A 24 4.63 5.07 2.62
CA ILE A 24 4.86 3.99 3.58
C ILE A 24 3.68 3.04 3.48
N PHE A 25 3.98 1.77 3.22
CA PHE A 25 3.01 0.69 3.08
C PHE A 25 3.20 -0.31 4.23
N CYS A 26 2.11 -0.84 4.79
CA CYS A 26 2.19 -1.82 5.89
C CYS A 26 1.26 -3.00 5.63
N PHE A 27 1.80 -4.20 5.46
CA PHE A 27 1.02 -5.42 5.17
C PHE A 27 1.65 -6.66 5.81
N GLY A 28 0.87 -7.61 6.32
CA GLY A 28 1.39 -8.94 6.66
C GLY A 28 1.56 -9.82 5.42
N MET A 29 0.48 -9.92 4.64
CA MET A 29 0.43 -10.37 3.25
C MET A 29 -0.33 -9.32 2.45
N MET A 30 0.09 -9.04 1.22
CA MET A 30 -0.59 -8.03 0.40
C MET A 30 -2.07 -8.40 0.21
N ALA A 31 -2.97 -7.58 0.77
CA ALA A 31 -4.40 -7.80 0.65
C ALA A 31 -4.85 -7.61 -0.81
N ALA A 32 -5.82 -8.41 -1.27
CA ALA A 32 -6.35 -8.33 -2.64
C ALA A 32 -6.84 -6.90 -3.01
N GLN A 33 -7.41 -6.18 -2.04
CA GLN A 33 -7.83 -4.79 -2.22
C GLN A 33 -6.65 -3.85 -2.51
N PHE A 34 -5.50 -4.06 -1.87
CA PHE A 34 -4.30 -3.26 -2.11
C PHE A 34 -3.67 -3.58 -3.47
N LYS A 35 -3.69 -4.86 -3.89
CA LYS A 35 -3.27 -5.24 -5.24
C LYS A 35 -4.09 -4.53 -6.31
N VAL A 36 -5.43 -4.51 -6.17
CA VAL A 36 -6.33 -3.78 -7.08
C VAL A 36 -6.06 -2.27 -7.06
N PHE A 37 -5.71 -1.69 -5.91
CA PHE A 37 -5.32 -0.29 -5.82
C PHE A 37 -4.04 0.00 -6.61
N LEU A 38 -3.00 -0.81 -6.44
CA LEU A 38 -1.73 -0.67 -7.18
C LEU A 38 -1.93 -0.89 -8.68
N ASP A 39 -2.76 -1.83 -9.12
CA ASP A 39 -3.04 -2.06 -10.54
C ASP A 39 -3.67 -0.82 -11.21
N LYS A 40 -4.44 -0.02 -10.46
CA LYS A 40 -5.00 1.25 -10.96
C LYS A 40 -3.96 2.37 -11.12
N THR A 41 -2.73 2.19 -10.64
CA THR A 41 -1.64 3.19 -10.74
C THR A 41 -0.88 3.14 -12.08
N GLY A 42 -1.26 2.25 -13.02
CA GLY A 42 -0.56 2.08 -14.29
C GLY A 42 -0.42 3.36 -15.14
N GLY A 43 -1.40 4.27 -15.05
CA GLY A 43 -1.31 5.59 -15.70
C GLY A 43 -0.19 6.46 -15.13
N LEU A 44 -0.03 6.46 -13.81
CA LEU A 44 1.03 7.21 -13.12
C LEU A 44 2.41 6.62 -13.42
N TRP A 45 2.50 5.29 -13.47
CA TRP A 45 3.72 4.58 -13.86
C TRP A 45 4.18 4.95 -15.27
N ARG A 46 3.26 4.97 -16.25
CA ARG A 46 3.57 5.32 -17.64
C ARG A 46 4.09 6.76 -17.80
N THR A 47 3.65 7.66 -16.93
CA THR A 47 4.09 9.07 -16.90
C THR A 47 5.29 9.34 -15.99
N LEU A 48 5.88 8.29 -15.37
CA LEU A 48 6.97 8.40 -14.40
C LEU A 48 6.67 9.31 -13.19
N GLN A 49 5.39 9.56 -12.88
CA GLN A 49 4.99 10.46 -11.78
C GLN A 49 5.34 9.92 -10.39
N LEU A 50 5.64 8.63 -10.29
CA LEU A 50 6.07 7.97 -9.05
C LEU A 50 7.60 7.78 -8.98
N ALA A 51 8.33 8.12 -10.05
CA ALA A 51 9.78 7.96 -10.09
C ALA A 51 10.46 8.95 -9.14
N GLY A 52 11.46 8.47 -8.38
CA GLY A 52 12.23 9.29 -7.43
C GLY A 52 11.54 9.56 -6.09
N LYS A 53 10.28 9.14 -5.91
CA LYS A 53 9.59 9.25 -4.61
C LYS A 53 10.01 8.07 -3.71
N PRO A 54 10.59 8.31 -2.52
CA PRO A 54 10.97 7.24 -1.61
C PRO A 54 9.74 6.45 -1.14
N ALA A 55 9.85 5.12 -1.16
CA ALA A 55 8.83 4.21 -0.64
C ALA A 55 9.44 3.27 0.40
N ARG A 56 8.72 3.02 1.50
CA ARG A 56 9.08 2.04 2.52
C ARG A 56 7.93 1.06 2.70
N ILE A 57 8.26 -0.22 2.93
CA ILE A 57 7.28 -1.24 3.26
C ILE A 57 7.62 -1.81 4.64
N PHE A 58 6.59 -1.99 5.46
CA PHE A 58 6.66 -2.66 6.76
C PHE A 58 5.76 -3.89 6.76
N TYR A 59 6.16 -4.90 7.52
CA TYR A 59 5.42 -6.14 7.63
C TYR A 59 4.90 -6.34 9.04
N SER A 60 3.65 -6.78 9.17
CA SER A 60 3.06 -7.16 10.44
C SER A 60 2.35 -8.50 10.27
N THR A 61 2.97 -9.57 10.74
CA THR A 61 2.44 -10.94 10.68
C THR A 61 2.15 -11.44 12.08
N GLY A 62 1.12 -12.27 12.22
CA GLY A 62 0.74 -12.88 13.51
C GLY A 62 1.69 -13.96 14.00
N SER A 63 2.69 -14.36 13.21
CA SER A 63 3.69 -15.38 13.55
C SER A 63 5.09 -15.00 13.05
N GLN A 64 6.11 -15.46 13.77
CA GLN A 64 7.51 -15.36 13.36
C GLN A 64 7.75 -16.30 12.16
N GLY A 65 8.35 -15.78 11.08
CA GLY A 65 8.56 -16.53 9.83
C GLY A 65 7.33 -16.65 8.93
N GLY A 66 6.23 -15.92 9.21
CA GLY A 66 4.99 -15.94 8.42
C GLY A 66 5.06 -15.22 7.06
N GLY A 67 6.20 -15.28 6.36
CA GLY A 67 6.37 -14.67 5.04
C GLY A 67 6.78 -13.19 5.05
N GLN A 68 7.27 -12.65 6.17
CA GLN A 68 7.79 -11.26 6.23
C GLN A 68 8.94 -11.00 5.25
N GLU A 69 9.78 -12.01 5.00
CA GLU A 69 10.94 -11.88 4.11
C GLU A 69 10.60 -12.18 2.65
N THR A 70 9.63 -13.07 2.40
CA THR A 70 9.25 -13.50 1.05
C THR A 70 8.16 -12.62 0.43
N THR A 71 7.40 -11.90 1.27
CA THR A 71 6.40 -10.90 0.84
C THR A 71 7.00 -9.49 0.78
N ALA A 72 8.29 -9.37 1.13
CA ALA A 72 9.10 -8.15 1.12
C ALA A 72 9.11 -7.40 -0.21
#